data_AF-C3ZWT0-F1
#
_entry.id   AF-C3ZWT0-F1
#
_cell.length_a   1.000
_cell.length_b   1.000
_cell.length_c   1.000
_cell.angle_alpha   90.00
_cell.angle_beta   90.00
_cell.angle_gamma   90.00
#
_symmetry.space_group_name_H-M   'P 1'
#
loop_
_entity.id
_entity.type
_entity.pdbx_description
1 polymer ?
#
loop_
_entity_poly.entity_id
_entity_poly.type
_entity_poly.pdbx_seq_one_letter_code
_entity_poly.pdbx_strand_id
1 'polypeptide(L)'
;MSPFLNRWSFGILLYEICTLGGDPYPGVAGKDLKEQLQAGYRMRQPEDCPDAMYDLMLHCWQWKPTERPSFQLLEYNIDKNLAFYAPEYATTV
;
A
#
# COMPACT_ATOMS: atom_id res chain seq x y z
N MET A 1 3.56 19.22 7.18
CA MET A 1 3.11 18.12 6.29
C MET A 1 2.09 17.27 7.05
N SER A 2 0.95 16.93 6.43
CA SER A 2 -0.06 16.08 7.08
C SER A 2 0.46 14.65 7.21
N PRO A 3 0.54 14.07 8.42
CA PRO A 3 1.09 12.73 8.63
C PRO A 3 0.28 11.63 7.92
N PHE A 4 -0.92 11.95 7.44
CA PHE A 4 -1.85 11.02 6.79
C PHE A 4 -1.68 10.92 5.27
N LEU A 5 -1.21 11.99 4.62
CA LEU A 5 -0.95 11.98 3.18
C LEU A 5 0.21 11.04 2.86
N ASN A 6 1.26 11.09 3.69
CA ASN A 6 2.44 10.23 3.57
C ASN A 6 2.08 8.74 3.55
N ARG A 7 0.98 8.34 4.18
CA ARG A 7 0.57 6.93 4.29
C ARG A 7 -0.18 6.44 3.07
N TRP A 8 -0.99 7.30 2.46
CA TRP A 8 -1.59 6.99 1.16
C TRP A 8 -0.50 6.81 0.10
N SER A 9 0.41 7.77 0.00
CA SER A 9 1.54 7.71 -0.93
C SER A 9 2.44 6.52 -0.66
N PHE A 10 2.61 6.11 0.60
CA PHE A 10 3.32 4.87 0.93
C PHE A 10 2.62 3.62 0.37
N GLY A 11 1.28 3.55 0.44
CA GLY A 11 0.54 2.48 -0.23
C GLY A 11 0.76 2.45 -1.76
N ILE A 12 0.87 3.62 -2.40
CA ILE A 12 1.24 3.73 -3.83
C ILE A 12 2.66 3.19 -4.05
N LEU A 13 3.61 3.56 -3.20
CA LEU A 13 4.98 3.05 -3.27
C LEU A 13 5.03 1.52 -3.14
N LEU A 14 4.26 0.92 -2.23
CA LEU A 14 4.17 -0.54 -2.11
C LEU A 14 3.65 -1.18 -3.41
N TYR A 15 2.65 -0.56 -4.06
CA TYR A 15 2.17 -1.01 -5.36
C TYR A 15 3.26 -0.93 -6.43
N GLU A 16 4.00 0.17 -6.49
CA GLU A 16 5.13 0.34 -7.42
C GLU A 16 6.21 -0.73 -7.17
N ILE A 17 6.53 -1.05 -5.91
CA ILE A 17 7.48 -2.13 -5.57
C ILE A 17 6.97 -3.48 -6.08
N CYS A 18 5.71 -3.83 -5.81
CA CYS A 18 5.12 -5.11 -6.23
C CYS A 18 4.95 -5.25 -7.75
N THR A 19 4.92 -4.14 -8.48
CA THR A 19 4.82 -4.13 -9.94
C THR A 19 6.15 -3.85 -10.64
N LEU A 20 7.26 -3.80 -9.89
CA LEU A 20 8.59 -3.46 -10.40
C LEU A 20 8.64 -2.11 -11.12
N GLY A 21 7.95 -1.12 -10.57
CA GLY A 21 7.87 0.26 -11.08
C GLY A 21 6.70 0.50 -12.04
N GLY A 22 5.64 -0.30 -11.95
CA GLY A 22 4.45 -0.12 -12.79
C GLY A 22 3.68 1.17 -12.45
N ASP A 23 3.06 1.76 -13.48
CA ASP A 23 2.30 3.01 -13.32
C ASP A 23 1.10 2.82 -12.38
N PRO A 24 0.93 3.70 -11.36
CA PRO A 24 -0.25 3.66 -10.52
C PRO A 24 -1.50 4.12 -11.29
N TYR A 25 -2.61 3.41 -11.05
CA TYR A 25 -3.91 3.63 -11.70
C TYR A 25 -3.82 3.60 -13.24
N PRO A 26 -3.29 2.52 -13.83
CA PRO A 26 -3.09 2.44 -15.27
C PRO A 26 -4.43 2.58 -16.01
N GLY A 27 -4.45 3.45 -17.02
CA GLY A 27 -5.64 3.72 -17.83
C GLY A 27 -6.70 4.63 -17.18
N VAL A 28 -6.48 5.14 -15.96
CA VAL A 28 -7.36 6.14 -15.34
C VAL A 28 -6.84 7.54 -15.64
N ALA A 29 -7.66 8.38 -16.26
CA ALA A 29 -7.29 9.77 -16.47
C ALA A 29 -7.24 10.52 -15.13
N GLY A 30 -6.19 11.34 -14.92
CA GLY A 30 -6.00 12.06 -13.65
C GLY A 30 -7.17 12.94 -13.23
N LYS A 31 -7.93 13.48 -14.20
CA LYS A 31 -9.16 14.26 -13.94
C LYS A 31 -10.29 13.42 -13.32
N ASP A 32 -10.37 12.14 -13.65
CA ASP A 32 -11.45 11.24 -13.23
C ASP A 32 -11.06 10.47 -11.96
N LEU A 33 -9.76 10.39 -11.66
CA LEU A 33 -9.21 9.61 -10.55
C LEU A 33 -9.84 9.98 -9.20
N LYS A 34 -9.99 11.27 -8.90
CA LYS A 34 -10.55 11.72 -7.62
C LYS A 34 -11.98 11.18 -7.40
N GLU A 35 -12.82 11.26 -8.43
CA GLU A 35 -14.22 10.82 -8.37
C GLU A 35 -14.30 9.30 -8.21
N GLN A 36 -13.47 8.55 -8.94
CA GLN A 36 -13.39 7.10 -8.79
C GLN A 36 -12.92 6.70 -7.39
N LEU A 37 -11.89 7.36 -6.84
CA LEU A 37 -11.41 7.10 -5.48
C LEU A 37 -12.48 7.39 -4.42
N GLN A 38 -13.29 8.43 -4.61
CA GLN A 38 -14.44 8.75 -3.77
C GLN A 38 -15.54 7.69 -3.84
N ALA A 39 -15.76 7.11 -5.03
CA ALA A 39 -16.69 6.00 -5.23
C ALA A 39 -16.18 4.66 -4.67
N GLY A 40 -14.96 4.62 -4.12
CA GLY A 40 -14.38 3.44 -3.48
C GLY A 40 -13.46 2.62 -4.38
N TYR A 41 -13.24 3.04 -5.63
CA TYR A 41 -12.30 2.35 -6.53
C TYR A 41 -10.88 2.33 -5.94
N ARG A 42 -10.21 1.17 -6.03
CA ARG A 42 -8.80 1.00 -5.69
C ARG A 42 -8.15 0.16 -6.78
N MET A 43 -6.83 0.30 -6.95
CA MET A 43 -6.08 -0.56 -7.88
C MET A 43 -6.28 -2.03 -7.51
N ARG A 44 -6.41 -2.89 -8.51
CA ARG A 44 -6.40 -4.33 -8.31
C ARG A 44 -5.08 -4.78 -7.69
N GLN A 45 -5.11 -5.92 -6.99
CA GLN A 45 -3.90 -6.57 -6.53
C GLN A 45 -2.97 -6.86 -7.71
N PRO A 46 -1.67 -6.47 -7.62
CA PRO A 46 -0.69 -6.86 -8.63
C PRO A 46 -0.52 -8.37 -8.75
N GLU A 47 -0.06 -8.82 -9.91
CA GLU A 47 0.35 -10.21 -10.10
C GLU A 47 1.52 -10.54 -9.15
N ASP A 48 1.52 -11.75 -8.59
CA ASP A 48 2.51 -12.24 -7.62
C ASP A 48 2.65 -11.42 -6.32
N CYS A 49 1.77 -10.44 -6.06
CA CYS A 49 1.73 -9.70 -4.80
C CYS A 49 1.05 -10.55 -3.71
N PRO A 50 1.70 -10.82 -2.57
CA PRO A 50 1.06 -11.54 -1.46
C PRO A 50 -0.16 -10.79 -0.91
N ASP A 51 -1.22 -11.52 -0.56
CA ASP A 51 -2.45 -10.94 -0.01
C ASP A 51 -2.19 -10.02 1.18
N ALA A 52 -1.31 -10.44 2.10
CA ALA A 52 -0.94 -9.66 3.27
C ALA A 52 -0.28 -8.31 2.93
N MET A 53 0.43 -8.22 1.80
CA MET A 53 1.00 -6.96 1.33
C MET A 53 -0.09 -6.08 0.68
N TYR A 54 -0.97 -6.68 -0.12
CA TYR A 54 -2.08 -5.95 -0.73
C TYR A 54 -3.06 -5.40 0.31
N ASP A 55 -3.35 -6.16 1.38
CA ASP A 55 -4.14 -5.69 2.51
C ASP A 55 -3.52 -4.45 3.17
N LEU A 56 -2.19 -4.38 3.31
CA LEU A 56 -1.51 -3.18 3.81
C LEU A 56 -1.69 -1.98 2.87
N MET A 57 -1.69 -2.20 1.56
CA MET A 57 -2.00 -1.14 0.58
C MET A 57 -3.44 -0.65 0.76
N LEU A 58 -4.42 -1.55 0.88
CA LEU A 58 -5.83 -1.19 1.11
C LEU A 58 -6.04 -0.41 2.40
N HIS A 59 -5.34 -0.76 3.48
CA HIS A 59 -5.35 0.01 4.73
C HIS A 59 -4.72 1.40 4.56
N CYS A 60 -3.65 1.53 3.77
CA CYS A 60 -3.09 2.83 3.40
C CYS A 60 -4.07 3.69 2.59
N TRP A 61 -4.91 3.06 1.77
CA TRP A 61 -5.86 3.72 0.89
C TRP A 61 -7.27 3.88 1.48
N GLN A 62 -7.41 3.86 2.82
CA GLN A 62 -8.67 4.25 3.45
C GLN A 62 -9.01 5.70 3.13
N TRP A 63 -10.29 5.94 2.80
CA TRP A 63 -10.74 7.28 2.42
C TRP A 63 -10.57 8.25 3.58
N LYS A 64 -11.00 7.86 4.79
CA LYS A 64 -10.80 8.68 5.99
C LYS A 64 -9.35 8.60 6.42
N PRO A 65 -8.64 9.75 6.53
CA PRO A 65 -7.26 9.79 6.97
C PRO A 65 -7.01 9.07 8.30
N THR A 66 -7.92 9.20 9.25
CA THR A 66 -7.82 8.62 10.61
C THR A 66 -7.88 7.10 10.64
N GLU A 67 -8.41 6.47 9.60
CA GLU A 67 -8.50 5.00 9.47
C GLU A 67 -7.20 4.39 8.90
N ARG A 68 -6.27 5.22 8.43
CA ARG A 68 -4.99 4.75 7.89
C ARG A 68 -4.04 4.40 9.04
N PRO A 69 -3.35 3.24 8.99
CA PRO A 69 -2.44 2.78 10.04
C PRO A 69 -1.30 3.77 10.27
N SER A 70 -0.67 3.80 11.44
CA SER A 70 0.56 4.58 11.64
C SER A 70 1.74 3.92 10.92
N PHE A 71 2.84 4.66 10.69
CA PHE A 71 4.05 4.06 10.15
C PHE A 71 4.63 2.97 11.05
N GLN A 72 4.54 3.12 12.38
CA GLN A 72 4.97 2.07 13.32
C GLN A 72 4.19 0.78 13.12
N LEU A 73 2.88 0.87 12.85
CA LEU A 73 2.06 -0.31 12.57
C LEU A 73 2.36 -0.90 11.19
N LEU A 74 2.66 -0.05 10.19
CA LEU A 74 3.07 -0.51 8.86
C LEU A 74 4.39 -1.27 8.92
N GLU A 75 5.41 -0.71 9.58
CA GLU A 75 6.71 -1.33 9.81
C GLU A 75 6.55 -2.69 10.50
N TYR A 76 5.84 -2.74 11.63
CA TYR A 76 5.57 -3.99 12.35
C TYR A 76 4.93 -5.07 11.46
N ASN A 77 3.95 -4.70 10.64
CA ASN A 77 3.27 -5.66 9.77
C ASN A 77 4.17 -6.11 8.61
N ILE A 78 4.99 -5.22 8.06
CA ILE A 78 5.95 -5.56 7.01
C ILE A 78 7.00 -6.53 7.57
N ASP A 79 7.58 -6.24 8.72
CA ASP A 79 8.57 -7.13 9.37
C ASP A 79 7.97 -8.51 9.66
N LYS A 80 6.74 -8.55 10.18
CA LYS A 80 6.02 -9.80 10.41
C LYS A 80 5.80 -10.58 9.11
N ASN A 81 5.41 -9.91 8.03
CA ASN A 81 5.20 -10.55 6.74
C ASN A 81 6.53 -11.06 6.14
N LEU A 82 7.60 -10.26 6.22
CA LEU A 82 8.93 -10.65 5.75
C LEU A 82 9.46 -11.86 6.54
N ALA A 83 9.28 -11.88 7.86
CA ALA A 83 9.70 -13.01 8.68
C ALA A 83 8.96 -14.32 8.33
N PHE A 84 7.76 -14.23 7.78
CA PHE A 84 7.02 -15.39 7.30
C PHE A 84 7.52 -15.89 5.94
N TYR A 85 7.78 -14.99 4.99
CA TYR A 85 8.17 -15.36 3.62
C TYR A 85 9.67 -15.60 3.43
N ALA A 86 10.49 -14.95 4.25
CA ALA A 86 11.94 -14.97 4.13
C ALA A 86 12.56 -14.92 5.53
N PRO A 87 12.41 -16.00 6.33
CA PRO A 87 12.83 -16.06 7.73
C PRO A 87 14.34 -15.80 7.92
N GLU A 88 15.16 -16.00 6.89
CA GLU A 88 16.57 -15.64 6.86
C GLU A 88 16.84 -14.14 7.02
N TYR A 89 15.88 -13.28 6.68
CA TYR A 89 15.96 -11.82 6.90
C TYR A 89 15.41 -11.40 8.27
N ALA A 90 14.77 -12.30 9.02
CA ALA A 90 14.19 -12.01 10.33
C ALA A 90 15.22 -12.03 11.47
N THR A 91 16.47 -12.44 11.21
CA THR A 91 17.48 -12.71 12.26
C THR A 91 18.69 -11.77 12.24
N THR A 92 18.67 -10.68 11.47
CA THR A 92 19.73 -9.66 11.50
C THR A 92 19.30 -8.40 12.25
N VAL A 93 19.22 -8.50 13.58
CA VAL A 93 19.44 -7.40 14.54
C VAL A 93 19.88 -7.93 15.89
#